data_AF-A0A6J6NXK2-F1
#
_entry.id   AF-A0A6J6NXK2-F1
#
_cell.length_a   1.000
_cell.length_b   1.000
_cell.length_c   1.000
_cell.angle_alpha   90.00
_cell.angle_beta   90.00
_cell.angle_gamma   90.00
#
_symmetry.space_group_name_H-M   'P 1'
#
loop_
_entity.id
_entity.type
_entity.pdbx_description
1 polymer ?
#
loop_
_entity_poly.entity_id
_entity_poly.type
_entity_poly.pdbx_seq_one_letter_code
_entity_poly.pdbx_strand_id
1 'polypeptide(L)'
;MITQRPLAKRMLPLEIVESSAPPADGPLPLYEFEPSAGDVLDALLPRYVESRIFNALLQSAASEHAARRRAMKSATDNAEELIKSLTRRANAARQAEITQEISEIVGGADALASATSGGE
;
A
#
# COMPACT_ATOMS: atom_id res chain seq x y z
N MET A 1 2.45 1.10 13.31
CA MET A 1 2.10 0.31 12.11
C MET A 1 0.59 0.34 11.94
N ILE A 2 0.07 0.87 10.84
CA ILE A 2 -1.36 0.74 10.52
C ILE A 2 -1.53 -0.68 9.96
N THR A 3 -2.33 -1.54 10.60
CA THR A 3 -2.55 -2.92 10.14
C THR A 3 -3.94 -3.01 9.51
N GLN A 4 -4.02 -3.54 8.29
CA GLN A 4 -5.28 -3.89 7.67
C GLN A 4 -5.60 -5.34 8.05
N ARG A 5 -6.72 -5.56 8.72
CA ARG A 5 -7.20 -6.90 9.08
C ARG A 5 -8.41 -7.23 8.23
N PRO A 6 -8.39 -8.34 7.45
CA PRO A 6 -9.58 -8.79 6.76
C PRO A 6 -10.63 -9.22 7.80
N LEU A 7 -11.87 -8.78 7.60
CA LEU A 7 -13.00 -9.10 8.48
C LEU A 7 -14.12 -9.70 7.64
N ALA A 8 -14.55 -10.90 7.98
CA ALA A 8 -15.78 -11.50 7.45
C ALA A 8 -16.91 -11.21 8.42
N LYS A 9 -17.89 -10.40 8.00
CA LYS A 9 -19.11 -10.13 8.79
C LYS A 9 -20.29 -10.84 8.12
N ARG A 10 -21.03 -11.65 8.89
CA ARG A 10 -22.30 -12.19 8.45
C ARG A 10 -23.27 -11.03 8.24
N MET A 11 -23.81 -10.89 7.03
CA MET A 11 -24.76 -9.84 6.69
C MET A 11 -26.21 -10.31 6.85
N LEU A 12 -26.49 -11.53 6.43
CA LEU A 12 -27.79 -12.19 6.55
C LEU A 12 -27.60 -13.69 6.84
N PRO A 13 -28.58 -14.37 7.48
CA PRO A 13 -29.75 -13.77 8.13
C PRO A 13 -29.36 -12.98 9.39
N LEU A 14 -30.18 -11.98 9.75
CA LEU A 14 -29.99 -11.25 11.00
C LEU A 14 -30.03 -12.23 12.18
N GLU A 15 -29.11 -12.05 13.12
CA GLU A 15 -29.16 -12.78 14.37
C GLU A 15 -30.29 -12.20 15.22
N ILE A 16 -31.30 -13.02 15.50
CA ILE A 16 -32.39 -12.64 16.40
C ILE A 16 -31.81 -12.74 17.80
N VAL A 17 -31.46 -11.60 18.40
CA VAL A 17 -31.09 -11.56 19.81
C VAL A 17 -32.40 -11.61 20.58
N GLU A 18 -32.69 -12.75 21.20
CA GLU A 18 -33.84 -12.84 22.09
C GLU A 18 -33.66 -11.87 23.24
N SER A 19 -34.60 -10.94 23.37
CA SER A 19 -34.63 -10.01 24.49
C SER A 19 -34.99 -10.78 25.76
N SER A 20 -34.20 -10.65 26.82
CA SER A 20 -34.54 -11.18 28.14
C SER A 20 -35.64 -10.37 28.84
N ALA A 21 -36.10 -9.27 28.23
CA ALA A 21 -37.20 -8.50 28.74
C ALA A 21 -38.51 -9.26 28.46
N PRO A 22 -39.37 -9.49 29.48
CA PRO A 22 -40.68 -10.05 29.24
C PRO A 22 -41.43 -9.16 28.23
N PRO A 23 -42.20 -9.74 27.29
CA PRO A 23 -43.05 -8.95 26.41
C PRO A 23 -43.90 -8.01 27.26
N ALA A 24 -44.07 -6.77 26.81
CA ALA A 24 -44.84 -5.78 27.55
C ALA A 24 -46.27 -6.28 27.73
N ASP A 25 -46.57 -6.77 28.92
CA ASP A 25 -47.88 -7.30 29.30
C ASP A 25 -48.75 -6.10 29.71
N GLY A 26 -49.27 -5.40 28.70
CA GLY A 26 -50.05 -4.18 28.86
C GLY A 26 -50.89 -3.88 27.62
N PRO A 27 -51.97 -3.12 27.75
CA PRO A 27 -52.79 -2.73 26.59
C PRO A 27 -51.91 -2.00 25.58
N LEU A 28 -52.09 -2.35 24.29
CA LEU A 28 -51.46 -1.63 23.19
C LEU A 28 -51.77 -0.13 23.32
N PRO A 29 -50.85 0.77 22.90
CA PRO A 29 -51.07 2.20 22.96
C PRO A 29 -52.42 2.57 22.30
N LEU A 30 -53.17 3.48 22.93
CA LEU A 30 -54.50 3.95 22.48
C LEU A 30 -54.45 4.78 21.18
N TYR A 31 -53.29 4.87 20.54
CA TYR A 31 -53.04 5.67 19.35
C TYR A 31 -52.29 4.82 18.32
N GLU A 32 -52.71 4.96 17.06
CA GLU A 32 -52.12 4.27 15.92
C GLU A 32 -50.94 5.10 15.40
N PHE A 33 -49.84 4.42 15.09
CA PHE A 33 -48.68 5.03 14.45
C PHE A 33 -48.78 4.84 12.93
N GLU A 34 -48.65 5.93 12.19
CA GLU A 34 -48.49 5.90 10.74
C GLU A 34 -47.07 6.35 10.35
N PRO A 35 -46.31 5.55 9.58
CA PRO A 35 -46.62 4.22 9.05
C PRO A 35 -46.51 3.11 10.11
N SER A 36 -47.06 1.92 9.81
CA SER A 36 -47.02 0.79 10.74
C SER A 36 -45.57 0.34 11.02
N ALA A 37 -45.34 -0.33 12.15
CA ALA A 37 -44.02 -0.85 12.49
C ALA A 37 -43.47 -1.82 11.42
N GLY A 38 -44.35 -2.59 10.76
CA GLY A 38 -44.00 -3.47 9.64
C GLY A 38 -43.54 -2.67 8.42
N ASP A 39 -44.30 -1.67 8.00
CA ASP A 39 -43.97 -0.83 6.85
C ASP A 39 -42.65 -0.08 7.05
N VAL A 40 -42.40 0.41 8.28
CA VAL A 40 -41.13 1.05 8.65
C VAL A 40 -39.98 0.05 8.54
N LEU A 41 -40.16 -1.17 9.04
CA LEU A 41 -39.13 -2.21 8.98
C LEU A 41 -38.82 -2.62 7.54
N ASP A 42 -39.85 -2.79 6.70
CA ASP A 42 -39.71 -3.13 5.28
C ASP A 42 -38.97 -2.05 4.49
N ALA A 43 -39.15 -0.77 4.85
CA ALA A 43 -38.39 0.33 4.25
C ALA A 43 -36.95 0.44 4.79
N LEU A 44 -36.73 0.12 6.07
CA LEU A 44 -35.42 0.25 6.72
C LEU A 44 -34.47 -0.89 6.37
N LEU A 45 -34.96 -2.12 6.24
CA LEU A 45 -34.13 -3.30 6.00
C LEU A 45 -33.27 -3.19 4.72
N PRO A 46 -33.80 -2.80 3.54
CA PRO A 46 -32.99 -2.61 2.34
C PRO A 46 -31.90 -1.55 2.53
N ARG A 47 -32.26 -0.39 3.11
CA ARG A 47 -31.33 0.72 3.38
C ARG A 47 -30.21 0.30 4.34
N TYR A 48 -30.52 -0.52 5.34
CA TYR A 48 -29.54 -1.05 6.27
C TYR A 48 -28.52 -1.95 5.56
N VAL A 49 -28.98 -2.86 4.70
CA VAL A 49 -28.12 -3.76 3.94
C VAL A 49 -27.25 -2.97 2.95
N GLU A 50 -27.83 -2.04 2.20
CA GLU A 50 -27.10 -1.15 1.28
C GLU A 50 -26.01 -0.38 2.01
N SER A 51 -26.35 0.26 3.14
CA SER A 51 -25.39 1.03 3.94
C SER A 51 -24.24 0.16 4.45
N ARG A 52 -24.52 -1.08 4.85
CA ARG A 52 -23.49 -2.03 5.29
C ARG A 52 -22.55 -2.44 4.16
N ILE A 53 -23.08 -2.75 2.98
CA ILE A 53 -22.28 -3.10 1.80
C ILE A 53 -21.43 -1.90 1.38
N PHE A 54 -22.04 -0.72 1.29
CA PHE A 54 -21.33 0.51 0.94
C PHE A 54 -20.19 0.82 1.92
N ASN A 55 -20.43 0.66 3.23
CA ASN A 55 -19.38 0.81 4.23
C ASN A 55 -18.24 -0.19 4.03
N ALA A 56 -18.54 -1.46 3.74
CA ALA A 56 -17.53 -2.48 3.48
C ALA A 56 -16.66 -2.13 2.25
N LEU A 57 -17.28 -1.62 1.17
CA LEU A 57 -16.57 -1.16 -0.02
C LEU A 57 -15.65 0.04 0.29
N LEU A 58 -16.14 1.02 1.04
CA LEU A 58 -15.34 2.17 1.47
C LEU A 58 -14.12 1.76 2.32
N GLN A 59 -14.32 0.84 3.26
CA GLN A 59 -13.23 0.29 4.08
C GLN A 59 -12.21 -0.47 3.23
N SER A 60 -12.66 -1.21 2.22
CA SER A 60 -11.79 -1.92 1.28
C SER A 60 -10.95 -0.94 0.45
N ALA A 61 -11.57 0.08 -0.14
CA ALA A 61 -10.88 1.09 -0.94
C ALA A 61 -9.84 1.88 -0.11
N ALA A 62 -10.21 2.30 1.11
CA ALA A 62 -9.28 2.96 2.03
C ALA A 62 -8.09 2.04 2.40
N SER A 63 -8.37 0.76 2.67
CA SER A 63 -7.35 -0.25 2.97
C SER A 63 -6.41 -0.48 1.79
N GLU A 64 -6.95 -0.54 0.57
CA GLU A 64 -6.18 -0.67 -0.66
C GLU A 64 -5.24 0.52 -0.86
N HIS A 65 -5.74 1.75 -0.77
CA HIS A 65 -4.91 2.94 -0.92
C HIS A 65 -3.79 3.00 0.13
N ALA A 66 -4.08 2.63 1.38
CA ALA A 66 -3.08 2.58 2.44
C ALA A 66 -2.02 1.50 2.19
N ALA A 67 -2.43 0.31 1.73
CA ALA A 67 -1.53 -0.79 1.38
C ALA A 67 -0.65 -0.42 0.18
N ARG A 68 -1.26 0.12 -0.88
CA ARG A 68 -0.57 0.59 -2.09
C ARG A 68 0.46 1.66 -1.77
N ARG A 69 0.10 2.67 -0.97
CA ARG A 69 1.05 3.72 -0.55
C ARG A 69 2.26 3.15 0.19
N ARG A 70 2.04 2.15 1.06
CA ARG A 70 3.13 1.46 1.76
C ARG A 70 4.01 0.66 0.81
N ALA A 71 3.42 -0.11 -0.10
CA ALA A 71 4.16 -0.88 -1.10
C ALA A 71 5.00 0.04 -2.00
N MET A 72 4.42 1.15 -2.47
CA MET A 72 5.12 2.12 -3.31
C MET A 72 6.25 2.82 -2.55
N LYS A 73 6.06 3.18 -1.28
CA LYS A 73 7.14 3.73 -0.45
C LYS A 73 8.32 2.75 -0.37
N SER A 74 8.06 1.48 -0.06
CA SER A 74 9.11 0.46 -0.02
C SER A 74 9.81 0.29 -1.37
N ALA A 75 9.06 0.37 -2.48
CA ALA A 75 9.64 0.29 -3.82
C ALA A 75 10.55 1.50 -4.12
N THR A 76 10.14 2.71 -3.73
CA THR A 76 10.95 3.93 -3.85
C THR A 76 12.22 3.84 -3.01
N ASP A 77 12.11 3.43 -1.74
CA ASP A 77 13.25 3.28 -0.84
C ASP A 77 14.29 2.29 -1.43
N ASN A 78 13.82 1.16 -1.97
CA ASN A 78 14.67 0.16 -2.63
C ASN A 78 15.32 0.71 -3.92
N ALA A 79 14.56 1.47 -4.72
CA ALA A 79 15.07 2.09 -5.94
C ALA A 79 16.15 3.13 -5.64
N GLU A 80 15.98 3.94 -4.59
CA GLU A 80 16.99 4.90 -4.14
C GLU A 80 18.29 4.21 -3.70
N GLU A 81 18.18 3.08 -2.99
CA GLU A 81 19.36 2.28 -2.63
C GLU A 81 20.09 1.75 -3.87
N LEU A 82 19.35 1.22 -4.85
CA LEU A 82 19.92 0.76 -6.11
C LEU A 82 20.61 1.91 -6.85
N ILE A 83 19.97 3.08 -6.97
CA ILE A 83 20.55 4.26 -7.60
C ILE A 83 21.88 4.64 -6.92
N LYS A 84 21.90 4.71 -5.58
CA LYS A 84 23.12 5.03 -4.82
C LYS A 84 24.22 3.99 -5.04
N SER A 85 23.88 2.71 -5.10
CA SER A 85 24.85 1.63 -5.32
C SER A 85 25.44 1.67 -6.74
N LEU A 86 24.59 1.83 -7.76
CA LEU A 86 24.99 1.85 -9.16
C LEU A 86 25.76 3.12 -9.50
N THR A 87 25.39 4.26 -8.95
CA THR A 87 26.12 5.52 -9.12
C THR A 87 27.54 5.41 -8.58
N ARG A 88 27.72 4.80 -7.39
CA ARG A 88 29.05 4.56 -6.83
C ARG A 88 29.89 3.65 -7.72
N ARG A 89 29.29 2.55 -8.22
CA ARG A 89 29.97 1.63 -9.16
C ARG A 89 30.37 2.31 -10.46
N ALA A 90 29.47 3.11 -11.05
CA ALA A 90 29.74 3.85 -12.27
C ALA A 90 30.90 4.86 -12.08
N ASN A 91 30.95 5.56 -10.94
CA ASN A 91 32.04 6.48 -10.64
C ASN A 91 33.38 5.73 -10.43
N ALA A 92 33.36 4.58 -9.76
CA ALA A 92 34.55 3.76 -9.58
C ALA A 92 35.08 3.21 -10.92
N ALA A 93 34.19 2.72 -11.79
CA ALA A 93 34.55 2.27 -13.14
C ALA A 93 35.16 3.41 -13.97
N ARG A 94 34.55 4.60 -13.94
CA ARG A 94 35.09 5.79 -14.60
C ARG A 94 36.50 6.15 -14.13
N GLN A 95 36.75 6.07 -12.81
CA GLN A 95 38.08 6.34 -12.27
C GLN A 95 39.11 5.29 -12.69
N ALA A 96 38.70 4.02 -12.76
CA ALA A 96 39.55 2.95 -13.26
C ALA A 96 39.91 3.15 -14.73
N GLU A 97 38.95 3.54 -15.58
CA GLU A 97 39.19 3.89 -16.99
C GLU A 97 40.18 5.06 -17.13
N ILE A 98 39.96 6.17 -16.42
CA ILE A 98 40.89 7.32 -16.44
C ILE A 98 42.31 6.91 -16.02
N THR A 99 42.42 6.08 -14.97
CA THR A 99 43.72 5.61 -14.48
C THR A 99 44.41 4.71 -15.51
N GLN A 100 43.65 3.86 -16.20
CA GLN A 100 44.14 3.00 -17.26
C GLN A 100 44.67 3.83 -18.43
N GLU A 101 43.90 4.81 -18.91
CA GLU A 101 44.33 5.72 -19.98
C GLU A 101 45.62 6.47 -19.61
N ILE A 102 45.72 7.01 -18.39
CA ILE A 102 46.94 7.68 -17.92
C ILE A 102 48.12 6.72 -17.88
N SER A 103 47.92 5.49 -17.40
CA SER A 103 48.97 4.47 -17.32
C SER A 103 49.48 4.07 -18.71
N GLU A 104 48.58 3.98 -19.69
CA GLU A 104 48.93 3.73 -21.09
C GLU A 104 49.71 4.90 -21.71
N ILE A 105 49.32 6.15 -21.44
CA ILE A 105 50.04 7.34 -21.91
C ILE A 105 51.45 7.40 -21.34
N VAL A 106 51.61 7.21 -20.02
CA VAL A 106 52.92 7.25 -19.35
C VAL A 106 53.80 6.10 -19.83
N GLY A 107 53.27 4.87 -19.88
CA GLY A 107 54.02 3.71 -20.38
C GLY A 107 54.46 3.86 -21.85
N GLY A 108 53.60 4.45 -22.69
CA GLY A 108 53.94 4.76 -24.08
C GLY A 108 55.01 5.85 -24.22
N ALA A 109 54.94 6.90 -23.41
CA ALA A 109 55.94 7.97 -23.40
C ALA A 109 57.32 7.47 -22.92
N ASP A 110 57.36 6.67 -21.85
CA ASP A 110 58.60 6.08 -21.33
C ASP A 110 59.24 5.11 -22.35
N ALA A 111 58.43 4.30 -23.04
CA ALA A 111 58.91 3.42 -24.10
C ALA A 111 59.58 4.22 -25.22
N LEU A 112 59.01 5.35 -25.63
CA LEU A 112 59.60 6.23 -26.65
C LEU A 112 60.93 6.84 -26.19
N ALA A 113 61.00 7.32 -24.94
CA ALA A 113 62.22 7.91 -24.37
C ALA A 113 63.36 6.88 -24.20
N SER A 114 63.02 5.65 -23.83
CA SER A 114 64.00 4.55 -23.74
C SER A 114 64.54 4.13 -25.11
N ALA A 115 63.70 4.16 -26.16
CA ALA A 115 64.11 3.84 -27.52
C ALA A 115 65.06 4.88 -28.12
N THR A 116 64.89 6.17 -27.80
CA THR A 116 65.79 7.24 -28.26
C THR A 116 67.10 7.31 -27.49
N SER A 117 67.15 6.87 -26.23
CA SER A 117 68.39 6.84 -25.42
C SER A 117 69.25 5.59 -25.63
N GLY A 118 68.69 4.51 -26.19
CA GLY A 118 69.45 3.31 -26.57
C GLY A 118 69.98 3.29 -28.01
N GLY A 119 69.78 4.38 -28.76
CA GLY A 119 70.21 4.52 -30.16
C GLY A 119 71.51 5.32 -30.37
N GLU A 120 72.16 5.75 -29.29
CA GLU A 120 73.53 6.31 -29.29
C GLU A 120 74.58 5.26 -28.89
#